data_AF-A0A9N9JN19-F1
#
_entry.id   AF-A0A9N9JN19-F1
#
_cell.length_a   1.000
_cell.length_b   1.000
_cell.length_c   1.000
_cell.angle_alpha   90.00
_cell.angle_beta   90.00
_cell.angle_gamma   90.00
#
_symmetry.space_group_name_H-M   'P 1'
#
loop_
_entity.id
_entity.type
_entity.pdbx_description
1 polymer ?
#
loop_
_entity_poly.entity_id
_entity_poly.type
_entity_poly.pdbx_seq_one_letter_code
_entity_poly.pdbx_strand_id
1 'polypeptide(L)'
;AYARRKLLFTAEQLENQRARQCEAYRLRTEAESNEQADHRCRAQRLAYMHNIKQAYGYNAAYMQIYNTNSVICHQLGSMEVKCLQCGVLHWLEERVAGSILAPTFSTCCANEKIKLPPINQPPEPLLSLLIGKDS
;
A
#
# COMPACT_ATOMS: atom_id res chain seq x y z
N ALA A 1 -55.38 -20.22 3.64
CA ALA A 1 -53.95 -20.57 3.46
C ALA A 1 -53.23 -19.68 2.42
N TYR A 2 -53.77 -19.53 1.20
CA TYR A 2 -53.15 -18.74 0.11
C TYR A 2 -52.95 -17.25 0.41
N ALA A 3 -53.99 -16.55 0.91
CA ALA A 3 -53.92 -15.11 1.21
C ALA A 3 -52.81 -14.76 2.23
N ARG A 4 -52.64 -15.58 3.27
CA ARG A 4 -51.58 -15.42 4.28
C ARG A 4 -50.18 -15.59 3.68
N ARG A 5 -49.98 -16.56 2.79
CA ARG A 5 -48.70 -16.76 2.08
C ARG A 5 -48.38 -15.60 1.14
N LYS A 6 -49.38 -15.08 0.43
CA LYS A 6 -49.22 -13.92 -0.46
C LYS A 6 -48.80 -12.67 0.32
N LEU A 7 -49.42 -12.42 1.47
CA LEU A 7 -49.07 -11.29 2.35
C LEU A 7 -47.65 -11.41 2.93
N LEU A 8 -47.25 -12.61 3.38
CA LEU A 8 -45.90 -12.86 3.87
C LEU A 8 -44.85 -12.65 2.78
N PHE A 9 -45.10 -13.17 1.57
CA PHE A 9 -44.22 -12.97 0.42
C PHE A 9 -44.07 -11.49 0.05
N THR A 10 -45.16 -10.71 0.07
CA THR A 10 -45.09 -9.27 -0.19
C THR A 10 -44.36 -8.50 0.92
N ALA A 11 -44.47 -8.94 2.18
CA ALA A 11 -43.74 -8.34 3.30
C ALA A 11 -42.24 -8.60 3.18
N GLU A 12 -41.85 -9.83 2.86
CA GLU A 12 -40.45 -10.22 2.61
C GLU A 12 -39.84 -9.46 1.41
N GLN A 13 -40.61 -9.27 0.33
CA GLN A 13 -40.17 -8.44 -0.79
C GLN A 13 -39.94 -6.99 -0.40
N LEU A 14 -40.81 -6.43 0.44
CA LEU A 14 -40.67 -5.06 0.94
C LEU A 14 -39.46 -4.91 1.87
N GLU A 15 -39.20 -5.89 2.74
CA GLU A 15 -38.02 -5.93 3.62
C GLU A 15 -36.73 -6.02 2.81
N ASN A 16 -36.69 -6.89 1.79
CA ASN A 16 -35.55 -7.00 0.88
C ASN A 16 -35.31 -5.69 0.10
N GLN A 17 -36.37 -5.00 -0.32
CA GLN A 17 -36.24 -3.71 -0.99
C GLN A 17 -35.67 -2.65 -0.05
N ARG A 18 -36.12 -2.61 1.21
CA ARG A 18 -35.58 -1.71 2.25
C ARG A 18 -34.12 -2.01 2.56
N ALA A 19 -33.74 -3.27 2.71
CA ALA A 19 -32.36 -3.68 2.94
C ALA A 19 -31.43 -3.23 1.80
N ARG A 20 -31.86 -3.38 0.54
CA ARG A 20 -31.10 -2.87 -0.63
C ARG A 20 -30.96 -1.35 -0.62
N GLN A 21 -32.00 -0.63 -0.21
CA GLN A 21 -31.95 0.83 -0.09
C GLN A 21 -30.98 1.28 1.00
N CYS A 22 -31.00 0.63 2.17
CA CYS A 22 -30.03 0.90 3.25
C CYS A 22 -28.59 0.63 2.82
N GLU A 23 -28.34 -0.48 2.13
CA GLU A 23 -27.01 -0.83 1.63
C GLU A 23 -26.52 0.17 0.57
N ALA A 24 -27.39 0.58 -0.36
CA ALA A 24 -27.08 1.59 -1.36
C ALA A 24 -26.82 2.98 -0.74
N TYR A 25 -27.44 3.29 0.40
CA TYR A 25 -27.13 4.51 1.16
C TYR A 25 -25.76 4.41 1.82
N ARG A 26 -25.47 3.29 2.51
CA ARG A 26 -24.18 3.03 3.16
C ARG A 26 -23.01 3.15 2.18
N LEU A 27 -23.09 2.48 1.03
CA LEU A 27 -22.06 2.52 0.00
C LEU A 27 -21.82 3.93 -0.55
N ARG A 28 -22.88 4.75 -0.69
CA ARG A 28 -22.76 6.15 -1.11
C ARG A 28 -22.06 6.99 -0.05
N THR A 29 -22.46 6.88 1.21
CA THR A 29 -21.81 7.60 2.31
C THR A 29 -20.34 7.22 2.47
N GLU A 30 -19.98 5.95 2.26
CA GLU A 30 -18.60 5.49 2.26
C GLU A 30 -17.81 6.06 1.09
N ALA A 31 -18.39 6.08 -0.12
CA ALA A 31 -17.76 6.67 -1.30
C ALA A 31 -17.51 8.18 -1.10
N GLU A 32 -18.50 8.92 -0.60
CA GLU A 32 -18.38 10.36 -0.28
C GLU A 32 -17.31 10.61 0.79
N SER A 33 -17.26 9.77 1.84
CA SER A 33 -16.24 9.86 2.89
C SER A 33 -14.83 9.59 2.35
N ASN A 34 -14.69 8.60 1.48
CA ASN A 34 -13.42 8.26 0.83
C ASN A 34 -12.97 9.38 -0.11
N GLU A 35 -13.87 9.95 -0.90
CA GLU A 35 -13.59 11.09 -1.77
C GLU A 35 -13.16 12.32 -0.96
N GLN A 36 -13.84 12.59 0.15
CA GLN A 36 -13.47 13.66 1.07
C GLN A 36 -12.09 13.41 1.71
N ALA A 37 -11.77 12.16 2.09
CA ALA A 37 -10.47 11.79 2.62
C ALA A 37 -9.35 11.97 1.59
N ASP A 38 -9.60 11.57 0.34
CA ASP A 38 -8.69 11.74 -0.79
C ASP A 38 -8.46 13.22 -1.12
N HIS A 39 -9.53 14.04 -1.12
CA HIS A 39 -9.42 15.49 -1.25
C HIS A 39 -8.59 16.11 -0.12
N ARG A 40 -8.80 15.70 1.14
CA ARG A 40 -7.98 16.16 2.28
C ARG A 40 -6.51 15.77 2.12
N CYS A 41 -6.22 14.53 1.71
CA CYS A 41 -4.85 14.06 1.48
C CYS A 41 -4.15 14.90 0.39
N ARG A 42 -4.84 15.15 -0.74
CA ARG A 42 -4.34 16.05 -1.79
C ARG A 42 -4.05 17.45 -1.26
N ALA A 43 -4.98 18.05 -0.51
CA ALA A 43 -4.82 19.39 0.04
C ALA A 43 -3.64 19.49 1.02
N GLN A 44 -3.51 18.53 1.95
CA GLN A 44 -2.39 18.46 2.89
C GLN A 44 -1.05 18.35 2.15
N ARG A 45 -1.00 17.52 1.10
CA ARG A 45 0.20 17.34 0.29
C ARG A 45 0.58 18.61 -0.46
N LEU A 46 -0.39 19.32 -1.05
CA LEU A 46 -0.17 20.62 -1.70
C LEU A 46 0.37 21.67 -0.71
N ALA A 47 -0.18 21.71 0.50
CA ALA A 47 0.29 22.62 1.55
C ALA A 47 1.74 22.30 1.98
N TYR A 48 2.06 21.02 2.19
CA TYR A 48 3.43 20.57 2.46
C TYR A 48 4.39 21.00 1.33
N MET A 49 3.97 20.80 0.08
CA MET A 49 4.75 21.19 -1.09
C MET A 49 5.01 22.69 -1.19
N HIS A 50 4.02 23.51 -0.83
CA HIS A 50 4.18 24.95 -0.76
C HIS A 50 5.22 25.35 0.30
N ASN A 51 5.20 24.73 1.47
CA ASN A 51 6.16 24.99 2.54
C ASN A 51 7.60 24.60 2.15
N ILE A 52 7.78 23.45 1.49
CA ILE A 52 9.09 23.01 0.99
C ILE A 52 9.67 24.00 -0.04
N LYS A 53 8.85 24.45 -1.00
CA LYS A 53 9.27 25.46 -1.99
C LYS A 53 9.74 26.76 -1.33
N GLN A 54 9.05 27.20 -0.28
CA GLN A 54 9.42 28.40 0.48
C GLN A 54 10.71 28.21 1.28
N ALA A 55 10.93 27.04 1.87
CA ALA A 55 12.08 26.78 2.73
C ALA A 55 13.40 26.62 1.97
N TYR A 56 13.39 26.00 0.78
CA TYR A 56 14.62 25.59 0.07
C TYR A 56 14.88 26.30 -1.26
N GLY A 57 13.96 27.16 -1.73
CA GLY A 57 14.05 27.77 -3.05
C GLY A 57 13.74 26.79 -4.19
N TYR A 58 13.53 27.29 -5.40
CA TYR A 58 13.10 26.48 -6.56
C TYR A 58 14.27 25.65 -7.12
N ASN A 59 14.54 24.49 -6.52
CA ASN A 59 15.40 23.46 -7.11
C ASN A 59 14.57 22.50 -7.98
N ALA A 60 14.75 22.59 -9.30
CA ALA A 60 13.99 21.82 -10.28
C ALA A 60 14.14 20.29 -10.12
N ALA A 61 15.31 19.80 -9.68
CA ALA A 61 15.54 18.37 -9.42
C ALA A 61 14.77 17.89 -8.17
N TYR A 62 14.72 18.72 -7.12
CA TYR A 62 13.88 18.44 -5.94
C TYR A 62 12.38 18.45 -6.29
N MET A 63 11.95 19.36 -7.16
CA MET A 63 10.54 19.50 -7.57
C MET A 63 10.01 18.35 -8.42
N GLN A 64 10.87 17.61 -9.13
CA GLN A 64 10.48 16.45 -9.94
C GLN A 64 9.99 15.27 -9.08
N ILE A 65 10.57 15.06 -7.91
CA ILE A 65 10.20 13.99 -6.97
C ILE A 65 8.76 14.17 -6.46
N TYR A 66 8.24 15.41 -6.49
CA TYR A 66 6.94 15.76 -5.94
C TYR A 66 5.90 16.17 -7.00
N ASN A 67 6.18 16.01 -8.28
CA ASN A 67 5.17 16.20 -9.32
C ASN A 67 4.16 15.04 -9.24
N THR A 68 3.15 15.20 -8.39
CA THR A 68 2.13 14.21 -8.07
C THR A 68 1.28 13.78 -9.27
N ASN A 69 1.33 14.50 -10.39
CA ASN A 69 0.65 14.11 -11.62
C ASN A 69 1.48 13.14 -12.49
N SER A 70 2.74 12.86 -12.11
CA SER A 70 3.66 11.99 -12.87
C SER A 70 4.40 10.95 -12.03
N VAL A 71 4.24 10.94 -10.71
CA VAL A 71 4.80 9.86 -9.87
C VAL A 71 3.81 8.71 -9.87
N ILE A 72 3.99 7.79 -10.82
CA ILE A 72 3.36 6.48 -10.75
C ILE A 72 3.88 5.80 -9.48
N CYS A 73 2.99 5.56 -8.53
CA CYS A 73 3.33 4.77 -7.35
C CYS A 73 3.63 3.34 -7.82
N HIS A 74 4.90 2.95 -7.76
CA HIS A 74 5.29 1.61 -8.12
C HIS A 74 5.02 0.67 -6.95
N GLN A 75 4.00 -0.18 -7.09
CA GLN A 75 3.64 -1.18 -6.09
C GLN A 75 4.47 -2.45 -6.31
N LEU A 76 5.55 -2.60 -5.54
CA LEU A 76 6.43 -3.77 -5.60
C LEU A 76 5.86 -5.02 -4.90
N GLY A 77 4.78 -4.88 -4.13
CA GLY A 77 4.23 -5.94 -3.29
C GLY A 77 5.11 -6.24 -2.07
N SER A 78 4.91 -7.43 -1.49
CA SER A 78 5.67 -7.90 -0.32
C SER A 78 7.07 -8.40 -0.67
N MET A 79 8.03 -8.16 0.22
CA MET A 79 9.40 -8.66 0.12
C MET A 79 9.50 -10.09 0.68
N GLU A 80 8.95 -11.07 -0.03
CA GLU A 80 8.81 -12.45 0.45
C GLU A 80 9.55 -13.49 -0.40
N VAL A 81 10.10 -13.10 -1.55
CA VAL A 81 10.73 -14.04 -2.49
C VAL A 81 12.13 -14.38 -2.01
N LYS A 82 12.36 -15.64 -1.65
CA LYS A 82 13.67 -16.11 -1.19
C LYS A 82 14.60 -16.38 -2.36
N CYS A 83 15.82 -15.86 -2.28
CA CYS A 83 16.91 -16.33 -3.11
C CYS A 83 17.26 -17.78 -2.73
N LEU A 84 17.20 -18.71 -3.69
CA LEU A 84 17.48 -20.13 -3.46
C LEU A 84 18.93 -20.41 -3.02
N GLN A 85 19.84 -19.49 -3.30
CA GLN A 85 21.27 -19.65 -3.05
C GLN A 85 21.66 -19.18 -1.64
N CYS A 86 21.14 -18.04 -1.16
CA CYS A 86 21.53 -17.45 0.12
C CYS A 86 20.38 -17.25 1.12
N GLY A 87 19.13 -17.49 0.72
CA GLY A 87 17.95 -17.38 1.58
C GLY A 87 17.47 -15.96 1.87
N VAL A 88 18.17 -14.92 1.38
CA VAL A 88 17.76 -13.52 1.53
C VAL A 88 16.42 -13.28 0.81
N LEU A 89 15.57 -12.46 1.42
CA LEU A 89 14.27 -12.07 0.89
C LEU A 89 14.40 -10.88 -0.07
N HIS A 90 13.63 -10.91 -1.15
CA HIS A 90 13.62 -9.93 -2.22
C HIS A 90 12.18 -9.60 -2.65
N TRP A 91 12.03 -8.47 -3.35
CA TRP A 91 10.86 -8.23 -4.19
C TRP A 91 10.99 -9.02 -5.49
N LEU A 92 9.86 -9.50 -6.03
CA LEU A 92 9.88 -10.26 -7.28
C LEU A 92 10.46 -9.46 -8.46
N GLU A 93 10.25 -8.14 -8.48
CA GLU A 93 10.77 -7.20 -9.48
C GLU A 93 12.31 -7.09 -9.49
N GLU A 94 13.00 -7.49 -8.42
CA GLU A 94 14.48 -7.49 -8.37
C GLU A 94 15.11 -8.70 -9.06
N ARG A 95 14.29 -9.66 -9.53
CA ARG A 95 14.78 -10.85 -10.22
C ARG A 95 15.53 -10.47 -11.51
N VAL A 96 16.44 -11.33 -11.93
CA VAL A 96 17.07 -11.20 -13.25
C VAL A 96 16.01 -11.31 -14.35
N ALA A 97 16.07 -10.42 -15.36
CA ALA A 97 15.11 -10.43 -16.46
C ALA A 97 15.00 -11.83 -17.11
N GLY A 98 13.78 -12.29 -17.35
CA GLY A 98 13.50 -13.63 -17.89
C GLY A 98 13.40 -14.76 -16.85
N SER A 99 13.69 -14.50 -15.57
CA SER A 99 13.63 -15.52 -14.50
C SER A 99 12.26 -15.60 -13.78
N ILE A 100 11.14 -15.31 -14.45
CA ILE A 100 9.81 -15.23 -13.80
C ILE A 100 9.40 -16.54 -13.12
N LEU A 101 9.58 -17.68 -13.79
CA LEU A 101 9.18 -19.00 -13.28
C LEU A 101 10.12 -19.54 -12.20
N ALA A 102 11.37 -19.08 -12.19
CA ALA A 102 12.40 -19.48 -11.25
C ALA A 102 13.26 -18.26 -10.91
N PRO A 103 12.78 -17.37 -10.03
CA PRO A 103 13.44 -16.10 -9.74
C PRO A 103 14.87 -16.28 -9.26
N THR A 104 15.80 -15.61 -9.94
CA THR A 104 17.21 -15.55 -9.56
C THR A 104 17.60 -14.11 -9.27
N PHE A 105 18.58 -13.91 -8.38
CA PHE A 105 18.96 -12.59 -7.88
C PHE A 105 20.48 -12.43 -7.93
N SER A 106 20.95 -11.35 -8.56
CA SER A 106 22.38 -11.04 -8.67
C SER A 106 22.88 -10.10 -7.58
N THR A 107 21.98 -9.45 -6.83
CA THR A 107 22.31 -8.37 -5.88
C THR A 107 22.68 -8.88 -4.48
N CYS A 108 22.24 -10.07 -4.08
CA CYS A 108 22.47 -10.59 -2.72
C CYS A 108 23.78 -11.39 -2.58
N CYS A 109 23.94 -12.47 -3.35
CA CYS A 109 25.09 -13.37 -3.24
C CYS A 109 25.91 -13.45 -4.53
N ALA A 110 25.53 -12.67 -5.55
CA ALA A 110 26.12 -12.73 -6.88
C ALA A 110 26.21 -14.17 -7.43
N ASN A 111 25.15 -14.97 -7.23
CA ASN A 111 25.12 -16.42 -7.50
C ASN A 111 26.23 -17.17 -6.72
N GLU A 112 26.16 -17.13 -5.39
CA GLU A 112 27.10 -17.81 -4.46
C GLU A 112 28.56 -17.35 -4.49
N LYS A 113 28.92 -16.38 -5.36
CA LYS A 113 30.27 -15.81 -5.41
C LYS A 113 30.65 -15.09 -4.13
N ILE A 114 29.66 -14.59 -3.39
CA ILE A 114 29.86 -13.85 -2.14
C ILE A 114 28.99 -14.47 -1.05
N LYS A 115 29.62 -14.84 0.06
CA LYS A 115 28.93 -15.24 1.29
C LYS A 115 28.81 -14.02 2.20
N LEU A 116 27.62 -13.43 2.25
CA LEU A 116 27.36 -12.31 3.16
C LEU A 116 27.47 -12.79 4.62
N PRO A 117 28.15 -12.04 5.50
CA PRO A 117 28.15 -12.33 6.92
C PRO A 117 26.73 -12.14 7.49
N PRO A 118 26.37 -12.87 8.56
CA PRO A 118 25.12 -12.62 9.26
C PRO A 118 25.07 -11.20 9.79
N ILE A 119 23.92 -10.54 9.64
CA ILE A 119 23.69 -9.20 10.18
C ILE A 119 23.58 -9.32 11.69
N ASN A 120 24.50 -8.68 12.40
CA ASN A 120 24.44 -8.59 13.87
C ASN A 120 23.32 -7.65 14.29
N GLN A 121 22.72 -7.92 15.45
CA GLN A 121 21.78 -6.98 16.05
C GLN A 121 22.48 -5.64 16.30
N PRO A 122 21.84 -4.50 15.96
CA PRO A 122 22.40 -3.20 16.26
C PRO A 122 22.57 -3.03 17.78
N PRO A 123 23.60 -2.29 18.25
CA PRO A 123 23.74 -1.97 19.67
C PRO A 123 22.67 -0.99 20.14
N GLU A 124 22.39 -0.92 21.45
CA GLU A 124 21.57 0.15 22.00
C GLU A 124 22.28 1.52 21.88
N PRO A 125 21.57 2.63 21.62
CA PRO A 125 20.11 2.77 21.55
C PRO A 125 19.49 2.47 20.17
N LEU A 126 20.30 2.09 19.18
CA LEU A 126 19.83 1.88 17.79
C LEU A 126 18.84 0.74 17.70
N LEU A 127 18.99 -0.30 18.52
CA LEU A 127 18.02 -1.38 18.60
C LEU A 127 16.67 -0.88 19.09
N SER A 128 16.62 -0.13 20.19
CA SER A 128 15.37 0.48 20.70
C SER A 128 14.70 1.38 19.67
N LEU A 129 15.48 2.21 18.96
CA LEU A 129 14.97 3.03 17.86
C LEU A 129 14.41 2.19 16.71
N LEU A 130 15.10 1.10 16.34
CA LEU A 130 14.70 0.22 15.24
C LEU A 130 13.37 -0.50 15.54
N ILE A 131 13.12 -0.86 16.80
CA ILE A 131 11.94 -1.63 17.22
C ILE A 131 10.84 -0.77 17.87
N GLY A 132 11.01 0.56 17.92
CA GLY A 132 10.04 1.49 18.50
C GLY A 132 9.87 1.35 20.02
N LYS A 133 10.97 1.08 20.74
CA LYS A 133 11.02 0.98 22.22
C LYS A 133 11.86 2.09 22.85
N ASP A 134 12.09 3.18 22.14
CA ASP A 134 12.85 4.36 22.57
C ASP A 134 12.08 5.31 23.50
N SER A 135 11.00 4.83 24.14
CA SER A 135 10.11 5.61 25.03
C SER A 135 10.47 5.49 26.51
#